data_AF-A0A1G6P175-F1
#
_entry.id   AF-A0A1G6P175-F1
#
_cell.length_a   1.000
_cell.length_b   1.000
_cell.length_c   1.000
_cell.angle_alpha   90.00
_cell.angle_beta   90.00
_cell.angle_gamma   90.00
#
_symmetry.space_group_name_H-M   'P 1'
#
loop_
_entity.id
_entity.type
_entity.pdbx_description
1 polymer ?
#
loop_
_entity_poly.entity_id
_entity_poly.type
_entity_poly.pdbx_seq_one_letter_code
_entity_poly.pdbx_strand_id
1 'polypeptide(L)'
;MSTSPAVASEPDGDLTITAADETGFMALMRAMLAHSGLTAGQVAMYAKLPRSTAYRFVSEKNTTLPKHAHQVRAFARGCRLRPEQVEQVMMLWANLREMSTALEIIAPKELVLDAELVDHRPNEQHRDEPVLQRLTGGMGSVAVHGDINIAYNTHHNITNHRYSHSGAQTDNATQDEGASQEGTNQRSGERRRRPFLRDLLDNYRWVLNAVALLSALSMILFAFIALLLVDGVEAYPATAMVLLFAGMTLTVLRLLRPRR
;
A
#
# COMPACT_ATOMS: atom_id res chain seq x y z
N MET A 1 41.28 -16.67 -24.40
CA MET A 1 40.02 -16.87 -23.66
C MET A 1 40.19 -16.20 -22.30
N SER A 2 39.67 -14.99 -22.14
CA SER A 2 39.67 -14.28 -20.85
C SER A 2 38.27 -13.77 -20.60
N THR A 3 37.60 -14.40 -19.65
CA THR A 3 36.27 -14.05 -19.14
C THR A 3 36.39 -12.73 -18.37
N SER A 4 35.79 -11.68 -18.94
CA SER A 4 35.61 -10.38 -18.28
C SER A 4 34.60 -10.54 -17.13
N PRO A 5 34.88 -10.03 -15.92
CA PRO A 5 33.91 -10.10 -14.83
C PRO A 5 32.75 -9.16 -15.14
N ALA A 6 31.55 -9.75 -15.21
CA ALA A 6 30.30 -8.99 -15.22
C ALA A 6 30.22 -8.20 -13.91
N VAL A 7 30.54 -6.91 -13.98
CA VAL A 7 30.23 -5.94 -12.94
C VAL A 7 28.71 -5.92 -12.82
N ALA A 8 28.20 -6.58 -11.78
CA ALA A 8 26.83 -6.40 -11.34
C ALA A 8 26.71 -4.94 -10.90
N SER A 9 26.10 -4.12 -11.73
CA SER A 9 25.77 -2.74 -11.40
C SER A 9 24.92 -2.74 -10.14
N GLU A 10 25.52 -2.36 -9.01
CA GLU A 10 24.74 -2.07 -7.81
C GLU A 10 23.77 -0.93 -8.17
N PRO A 11 22.46 -1.08 -7.93
CA PRO A 11 21.51 0.00 -8.13
C PRO A 11 21.69 1.01 -6.98
N ASP A 12 22.82 1.72 -6.99
CA ASP A 12 23.21 2.76 -6.02
C ASP A 12 22.57 4.12 -6.36
N GLY A 13 21.35 4.08 -6.91
CA GLY A 13 20.50 5.25 -7.05
C GLY A 13 19.61 5.34 -5.82
N ASP A 14 20.07 5.99 -4.76
CA ASP A 14 19.30 6.05 -3.50
C ASP A 14 17.90 6.63 -3.75
N LEU A 15 16.88 5.76 -3.66
CA LEU A 15 15.50 6.14 -3.83
C LEU A 15 15.06 6.98 -2.62
N THR A 16 14.79 8.27 -2.84
CA THR A 16 14.26 9.16 -1.79
C THR A 16 12.83 8.77 -1.40
N ILE A 17 12.64 8.30 -0.17
CA ILE A 17 11.34 7.88 0.38
C ILE A 17 10.73 9.03 1.17
N THR A 18 10.02 9.92 0.47
CA THR A 18 9.30 11.06 1.07
C THR A 18 8.01 11.34 0.31
N ALA A 19 6.93 11.65 1.02
CA ALA A 19 5.69 12.20 0.45
C ALA A 19 5.00 13.08 1.49
N ALA A 20 4.38 14.17 1.04
CA ALA A 20 3.62 15.07 1.92
C ALA A 20 2.12 14.71 1.97
N ASP A 21 1.58 14.13 0.89
CA ASP A 21 0.16 13.90 0.68
C ASP A 21 -0.08 12.58 -0.10
N GLU A 22 -1.36 12.23 -0.32
CA GLU A 22 -1.74 11.01 -1.06
C GLU A 22 -1.21 11.00 -2.50
N THR A 23 -1.25 12.16 -3.16
CA THR A 23 -0.76 12.31 -4.54
C THR A 23 0.75 12.06 -4.60
N GLY A 24 1.51 12.64 -3.67
CA GLY A 24 2.94 12.41 -3.52
C GLY A 24 3.26 10.94 -3.22
N PHE A 25 2.43 10.27 -2.43
CA PHE A 25 2.60 8.83 -2.17
C PHE A 25 2.41 7.99 -3.44
N MET A 26 1.41 8.31 -4.25
CA MET A 26 1.20 7.65 -5.53
C MET A 26 2.35 7.94 -6.52
N ALA A 27 2.93 9.14 -6.49
CA ALA A 27 4.14 9.44 -7.26
C ALA A 27 5.34 8.60 -6.80
N LEU A 28 5.52 8.43 -5.48
CA LEU A 28 6.52 7.54 -4.91
C LEU A 28 6.32 6.08 -5.37
N MET A 29 5.08 5.60 -5.47
CA MET A 29 4.80 4.25 -6.01
C MET A 29 5.28 4.06 -7.45
N ARG A 30 5.13 5.09 -8.29
CA ARG A 30 5.64 5.08 -9.67
C ARG A 30 7.17 5.15 -9.69
N ALA A 31 7.77 5.96 -8.82
CA ALA A 31 9.23 6.05 -8.68
C ALA A 31 9.84 4.73 -8.21
N MET A 32 9.22 4.00 -7.28
CA MET A 32 9.63 2.65 -6.86
C MET A 32 9.67 1.68 -8.05
N LEU A 33 8.63 1.68 -8.90
CA LEU A 33 8.59 0.83 -10.08
C LEU A 33 9.70 1.21 -11.07
N ALA A 34 9.85 2.50 -11.36
CA ALA A 34 10.89 3.00 -12.26
C ALA A 34 12.30 2.63 -11.78
N HIS A 35 12.56 2.81 -10.48
CA HIS A 35 13.83 2.45 -9.84
C HIS A 35 14.12 0.95 -9.93
N SER A 36 13.09 0.10 -9.82
CA SER A 36 13.26 -1.35 -9.90
C SER A 36 13.66 -1.88 -11.28
N GLY A 37 13.44 -1.09 -12.35
CA GLY A 37 13.62 -1.54 -13.74
C GLY A 37 12.62 -2.62 -14.19
N LEU A 38 11.59 -2.91 -13.39
CA LEU A 38 10.57 -3.92 -13.68
C LEU A 38 9.30 -3.29 -14.25
N THR A 39 8.55 -4.08 -14.99
CA THR A 39 7.18 -3.73 -15.40
C THR A 39 6.18 -4.03 -14.27
N ALA A 40 5.05 -3.32 -14.26
CA ALA A 40 3.98 -3.57 -13.28
C ALA A 40 3.48 -5.03 -13.31
N GLY A 41 3.47 -5.66 -14.49
CA GLY A 41 3.12 -7.08 -14.64
C GLY A 41 4.13 -8.03 -13.98
N GLN A 42 5.43 -7.74 -14.09
CA GLN A 42 6.48 -8.51 -13.41
C GLN A 42 6.41 -8.31 -11.91
N VAL A 43 6.23 -7.07 -11.44
CA VAL A 43 6.03 -6.79 -10.01
C VAL A 43 4.81 -7.52 -9.46
N ALA A 44 3.70 -7.56 -10.21
CA ALA A 44 2.51 -8.31 -9.80
C ALA A 44 2.82 -9.80 -9.55
N MET A 45 3.61 -10.42 -10.45
CA MET A 45 4.03 -11.81 -10.30
C MET A 45 4.94 -12.01 -9.08
N TYR A 46 5.97 -11.18 -8.92
CA TYR A 46 6.90 -11.29 -7.78
C TYR A 46 6.23 -11.04 -6.44
N ALA A 47 5.36 -10.02 -6.39
CA ALA A 47 4.63 -9.62 -5.20
C ALA A 47 3.42 -10.52 -4.89
N LYS A 48 3.07 -11.45 -5.79
CA LYS A 48 1.81 -12.24 -5.73
C LYS A 48 0.58 -11.34 -5.57
N LEU A 49 0.57 -10.21 -6.27
CA LEU A 49 -0.54 -9.26 -6.32
C LEU A 49 -1.42 -9.53 -7.54
N PRO A 50 -2.74 -9.24 -7.47
CA PRO A 50 -3.54 -9.16 -8.67
C PRO A 50 -2.94 -8.15 -9.65
N ARG A 51 -2.85 -8.51 -10.94
CA ARG A 51 -2.29 -7.63 -11.98
C ARG A 51 -2.98 -6.26 -11.99
N SER A 52 -4.30 -6.23 -11.88
CA SER A 52 -5.09 -5.00 -11.82
C SER A 52 -4.68 -4.08 -10.66
N THR A 53 -4.32 -4.64 -9.50
CA THR A 53 -3.82 -3.88 -8.35
C THR A 53 -2.48 -3.21 -8.67
N ALA A 54 -1.53 -3.96 -9.23
CA ALA A 54 -0.21 -3.42 -9.59
C ALA A 54 -0.34 -2.30 -10.64
N TYR A 55 -1.17 -2.48 -11.67
CA TYR A 55 -1.43 -1.43 -12.66
C TYR A 55 -2.15 -0.22 -12.04
N ARG A 56 -3.09 -0.43 -11.12
CA ARG A 56 -3.78 0.67 -10.43
C ARG A 56 -2.83 1.50 -9.56
N PHE A 57 -1.81 0.88 -8.97
CA PHE A 57 -0.81 1.57 -8.16
C PHE A 57 0.11 2.48 -8.98
N VAL A 58 0.29 2.22 -10.27
CA VAL A 58 1.17 3.04 -11.13
C VAL A 58 0.42 3.89 -12.13
N SER A 59 -0.89 3.73 -12.25
CA SER A 59 -1.74 4.56 -13.11
C SER A 59 -1.64 6.04 -12.72
N GLU A 60 -1.29 6.90 -13.67
CA GLU A 60 -1.21 8.37 -13.48
C GLU A 60 -2.55 8.99 -13.05
N LYS A 61 -3.66 8.41 -13.50
CA LYS A 61 -5.01 8.87 -13.17
C LYS A 61 -5.41 8.58 -11.73
N ASN A 62 -4.72 7.66 -11.06
CA ASN A 62 -5.03 7.30 -9.68
C ASN A 62 -4.18 8.12 -8.71
N THR A 63 -4.85 8.98 -7.93
CA THR A 63 -4.25 9.80 -6.87
C THR A 63 -4.65 9.33 -5.48
N THR A 64 -5.53 8.34 -5.37
CA THR A 64 -6.07 7.87 -4.08
C THR A 64 -5.12 6.95 -3.36
N LEU A 65 -4.97 7.16 -2.05
CA LEU A 65 -4.11 6.32 -1.22
C LEU A 65 -4.60 4.85 -1.20
N PRO A 66 -3.70 3.86 -1.35
CA PRO A 66 -4.08 2.46 -1.27
C PRO A 66 -4.76 2.11 0.07
N LYS A 67 -5.91 1.43 0.02
CA LYS A 67 -6.68 1.06 1.22
C LYS A 67 -6.02 -0.03 2.07
N HIS A 68 -5.15 -0.84 1.49
CA HIS A 68 -4.67 -2.08 2.11
C HIS A 68 -3.15 -2.09 2.29
N ALA A 69 -2.70 -1.97 3.54
CA ALA A 69 -1.29 -2.00 3.93
C ALA A 69 -0.51 -3.18 3.34
N HIS A 70 -1.11 -4.38 3.36
CA HIS A 70 -0.44 -5.59 2.87
C HIS A 70 -0.12 -5.53 1.38
N GLN A 71 -0.95 -4.84 0.58
CA GLN A 71 -0.73 -4.70 -0.86
C GLN A 71 0.39 -3.72 -1.15
N VAL A 72 0.47 -2.62 -0.39
CA VAL A 72 1.56 -1.64 -0.46
C VAL A 72 2.90 -2.31 -0.13
N ARG A 73 2.95 -3.06 0.98
CA ARG A 73 4.15 -3.80 1.39
C ARG A 73 4.57 -4.82 0.34
N ALA A 74 3.63 -5.59 -0.20
CA ALA A 74 3.90 -6.59 -1.22
C ALA A 74 4.45 -5.92 -2.50
N PHE A 75 3.88 -4.79 -2.90
CA PHE A 75 4.33 -4.03 -4.06
C PHE A 75 5.76 -3.49 -3.88
N ALA A 76 6.06 -2.86 -2.73
CA ALA A 76 7.40 -2.37 -2.42
C ALA A 76 8.45 -3.49 -2.42
N ARG A 77 8.13 -4.65 -1.83
CA ARG A 77 8.98 -5.85 -1.90
C ARG A 77 9.12 -6.38 -3.32
N GLY A 78 8.05 -6.37 -4.12
CA GLY A 78 8.08 -6.75 -5.52
C GLY A 78 8.95 -5.84 -6.39
N CYS A 79 9.07 -4.57 -6.00
CA CYS A 79 10.02 -3.60 -6.58
C CYS A 79 11.46 -3.79 -6.06
N ARG A 80 11.73 -4.83 -5.26
CA ARG A 80 13.06 -5.18 -4.72
C ARG A 80 13.67 -4.12 -3.80
N LEU A 81 12.84 -3.31 -3.14
CA LEU A 81 13.34 -2.41 -2.09
C LEU A 81 13.95 -3.21 -0.93
N ARG A 82 14.97 -2.63 -0.29
CA ARG A 82 15.57 -3.19 0.93
C ARG A 82 14.54 -3.23 2.07
N PRO A 83 14.65 -4.17 3.04
CA PRO A 83 13.70 -4.27 4.15
C PRO A 83 13.49 -2.95 4.91
N GLU A 84 14.54 -2.17 5.12
CA GLU A 84 14.51 -0.88 5.81
C GLU A 84 13.73 0.16 5.01
N GLN A 85 13.93 0.19 3.69
CA GLN A 85 13.20 1.05 2.76
C GLN A 85 11.71 0.68 2.69
N VAL A 86 11.40 -0.63 2.70
CA VAL A 86 10.01 -1.09 2.77
C VAL A 86 9.33 -0.59 4.04
N GLU A 87 10.02 -0.64 5.18
CA GLU A 87 9.44 -0.16 6.44
C GLU A 87 9.24 1.37 6.43
N GLN A 88 10.16 2.13 5.84
CA GLN A 88 9.99 3.57 5.62
C GLN A 88 8.75 3.89 4.77
N VAL A 89 8.54 3.17 3.67
CA VAL A 89 7.33 3.31 2.82
C VAL A 89 6.07 2.99 3.62
N MET A 90 6.11 1.96 4.47
CA MET A 90 4.96 1.56 5.29
C MET A 90 4.64 2.56 6.41
N MET A 91 5.64 3.13 7.07
CA MET A 91 5.45 4.21 8.04
C MET A 91 4.83 5.45 7.38
N LEU A 92 5.34 5.82 6.20
CA LEU A 92 4.81 6.95 5.43
C LEU A 92 3.35 6.74 5.04
N TRP A 93 3.01 5.54 4.54
CA TRP A 93 1.63 5.17 4.21
C TRP A 93 0.70 5.24 5.43
N ALA A 94 1.15 4.75 6.59
CA ALA A 94 0.36 4.76 7.82
C ALA A 94 0.08 6.20 8.29
N ASN A 95 1.11 7.05 8.31
CA ASN A 95 0.98 8.46 8.69
C ASN A 95 -0.03 9.20 7.81
N LEU A 96 0.05 9.02 6.49
CA LEU A 96 -0.89 9.64 5.55
C LEU A 96 -2.32 9.13 5.77
N ARG A 97 -2.49 7.83 6.05
CA ARG A 97 -3.81 7.26 6.31
C ARG A 97 -4.46 7.82 7.58
N GLU A 98 -3.67 7.99 8.64
CA GLU A 98 -4.12 8.60 9.89
C GLU A 98 -4.52 10.06 9.69
N MET A 99 -3.72 10.83 8.95
CA MET A 99 -4.04 12.22 8.61
C MET A 99 -5.33 12.35 7.81
N SER A 100 -5.52 11.53 6.76
CA SER A 100 -6.76 11.55 5.97
C SER A 100 -7.98 11.19 6.83
N THR A 101 -7.84 10.24 7.76
CA THR A 101 -8.93 9.83 8.65
C THR A 101 -9.25 10.92 9.68
N ALA A 102 -8.23 11.60 10.23
CA ALA A 102 -8.43 12.69 11.18
C ALA A 102 -9.16 13.89 10.57
N LEU A 103 -8.88 14.21 9.30
CA LEU A 103 -9.58 15.28 8.57
C LEU A 103 -11.05 14.94 8.29
N GLU A 104 -11.37 13.67 8.01
CA GLU A 104 -12.76 13.22 7.83
C GLU A 104 -13.60 13.34 9.10
N ILE A 105 -13.00 13.25 10.30
CA ILE A 105 -13.71 13.35 11.59
C ILE A 105 -14.02 14.81 11.93
N ILE A 106 -13.18 15.75 11.50
CA ILE A 106 -13.33 17.17 11.82
C ILE A 106 -14.33 17.87 10.89
N ALA A 107 -14.54 17.36 9.68
CA ALA A 107 -15.59 17.85 8.79
C ALA A 107 -16.96 17.37 9.30
N PRO A 108 -17.78 18.21 9.96
CA PRO A 108 -19.11 17.79 10.33
C PRO A 108 -19.87 17.57 9.04
N LYS A 109 -20.42 16.38 8.87
CA LYS A 109 -21.40 16.05 7.85
C LYS A 109 -22.73 16.72 8.21
N GLU A 110 -22.76 18.05 8.23
CA GLU A 110 -23.96 18.85 8.43
C GLU A 110 -23.91 20.10 7.56
N LEU A 111 -24.59 19.99 6.42
CA LEU A 111 -25.54 20.98 5.87
C LEU A 111 -26.13 20.37 4.59
N VAL A 112 -26.89 19.27 4.76
CA VAL A 112 -27.95 18.90 3.83
C VAL A 112 -29.17 18.56 4.69
N LEU A 113 -29.69 19.58 5.37
CA LEU A 113 -31.11 19.65 5.65
C LEU A 113 -31.68 20.73 4.71
N ASP A 114 -32.85 20.40 4.15
CA ASP A 114 -33.81 21.29 3.51
C ASP A 114 -33.63 21.63 2.02
N ALA A 115 -33.93 20.65 1.17
CA ALA A 115 -34.65 20.90 -0.08
C ALA A 115 -35.47 19.66 -0.48
N GLU A 116 -36.30 19.17 0.44
CA GLU A 116 -37.46 18.34 0.10
C GLU A 116 -38.54 19.26 -0.50
N LEU A 117 -38.33 19.75 -1.72
CA LEU A 117 -39.42 20.24 -2.54
C LEU A 117 -39.92 19.06 -3.38
N VAL A 118 -40.87 18.35 -2.79
CA VAL A 118 -41.79 17.43 -3.44
C VAL A 118 -42.44 18.17 -4.62
N ASP A 119 -41.94 17.93 -5.83
CA ASP A 119 -42.72 18.22 -7.04
C ASP A 119 -43.47 16.94 -7.43
N HIS A 120 -44.74 16.92 -7.07
CA HIS A 120 -45.72 15.94 -7.53
C HIS A 120 -45.87 16.04 -9.06
N ARG A 121 -45.11 15.23 -9.81
CA ARG A 121 -45.51 14.89 -11.18
C ARG A 121 -46.58 13.78 -11.15
N PRO A 122 -47.80 14.03 -11.64
CA PRO A 122 -48.78 12.97 -11.80
C PRO A 122 -48.33 12.05 -12.92
N ASN A 123 -48.22 10.76 -12.58
CA ASN A 123 -47.89 9.68 -13.49
C ASN A 123 -49.18 9.23 -14.20
N GLU A 124 -49.51 9.90 -15.30
CA GLU A 124 -50.52 9.45 -16.27
C GLU A 124 -49.88 9.39 -17.65
N GLN A 125 -49.48 8.19 -18.09
CA GLN A 125 -50.02 7.60 -19.31
C GLN A 125 -49.40 6.24 -19.59
N HIS A 126 -50.12 5.24 -19.09
CA HIS A 126 -50.53 4.05 -19.83
C HIS A 126 -50.44 4.24 -21.36
N ARG A 127 -49.50 3.52 -21.99
CA ARG A 127 -49.63 3.03 -23.35
C ARG A 127 -49.14 1.59 -23.41
N ASP A 128 -50.10 0.69 -23.40
CA ASP A 128 -50.02 -0.60 -24.07
C ASP A 128 -49.71 -0.37 -25.56
N GLU A 129 -48.87 -1.23 -26.16
CA GLU A 129 -48.91 -1.70 -27.56
C GLU A 129 -47.61 -2.50 -27.87
N PRO A 130 -47.60 -3.41 -28.87
CA PRO A 130 -47.57 -4.84 -28.59
C PRO A 130 -46.35 -5.56 -29.18
N VAL A 131 -46.19 -6.81 -28.72
CA VAL A 131 -45.31 -7.82 -29.29
C VAL A 131 -45.71 -8.12 -30.74
N LEU A 132 -44.84 -7.82 -31.70
CA LEU A 132 -44.82 -8.49 -33.00
C LEU A 132 -43.42 -9.01 -33.33
N GLN A 133 -43.33 -10.33 -33.34
CA GLN A 133 -42.34 -11.10 -34.07
C GLN A 133 -42.51 -10.91 -35.58
N ARG A 134 -41.39 -10.78 -36.31
CA ARG A 134 -41.09 -11.35 -37.65
C ARG A 134 -39.71 -10.80 -38.08
N LEU A 135 -38.67 -11.62 -38.19
CA LEU A 135 -38.28 -12.46 -39.33
C LEU A 135 -38.12 -11.69 -40.66
N THR A 136 -37.02 -12.03 -41.35
CA THR A 136 -36.50 -11.54 -42.66
C THR A 136 -35.76 -10.20 -42.57
N GLY A 137 -34.58 -9.96 -43.16
CA GLY A 137 -33.84 -10.63 -44.21
C GLY A 137 -33.33 -9.55 -45.17
N GLY A 138 -32.02 -9.50 -45.43
CA GLY A 138 -31.48 -8.95 -46.69
C GLY A 138 -31.16 -7.44 -46.78
N MET A 139 -29.85 -7.18 -46.93
CA MET A 139 -29.20 -6.37 -47.99
C MET A 139 -29.54 -4.87 -48.19
N GLY A 140 -28.46 -4.08 -48.30
CA GLY A 140 -28.42 -2.73 -48.88
C GLY A 140 -27.84 -1.70 -47.90
N SER A 141 -26.52 -1.46 -47.86
CA SER A 141 -25.68 -0.69 -48.81
C SER A 141 -25.94 0.83 -48.83
N VAL A 142 -24.81 1.56 -48.72
CA VAL A 142 -24.54 2.95 -49.14
C VAL A 142 -24.65 4.09 -48.09
N ALA A 143 -23.46 4.40 -47.55
CA ALA A 143 -22.76 5.70 -47.42
C ALA A 143 -23.47 6.97 -46.94
N VAL A 144 -22.94 7.58 -45.86
CA VAL A 144 -22.56 9.00 -45.69
C VAL A 144 -21.55 9.06 -44.51
N HIS A 145 -20.24 9.25 -44.75
CA HIS A 145 -19.46 10.51 -44.68
C HIS A 145 -19.49 11.23 -43.31
N GLY A 146 -18.36 11.27 -42.61
CA GLY A 146 -18.19 12.06 -41.37
C GLY A 146 -16.97 11.65 -40.56
N ASP A 147 -15.85 12.34 -40.81
CA ASP A 147 -14.53 12.18 -40.21
C ASP A 147 -14.50 12.14 -38.67
N ILE A 148 -13.89 11.09 -38.09
CA ILE A 148 -13.13 11.22 -36.84
C ILE A 148 -11.84 10.41 -36.97
N ASN A 149 -10.78 11.16 -37.17
CA ASN A 149 -9.40 10.74 -37.24
C ASN A 149 -8.87 10.61 -35.81
N ILE A 150 -8.73 9.38 -35.29
CA ILE A 150 -7.93 9.12 -34.09
C ILE A 150 -6.95 7.99 -34.42
N ALA A 151 -5.83 8.39 -35.01
CA ALA A 151 -4.64 7.58 -35.07
C ALA A 151 -4.04 7.44 -33.66
N TYR A 152 -4.16 6.26 -33.06
CA TYR A 152 -3.19 5.83 -32.05
C TYR A 152 -2.23 4.85 -32.72
N ASN A 153 -1.10 5.42 -33.15
CA ASN A 153 0.08 4.71 -33.60
C ASN A 153 0.67 3.93 -32.42
N THR A 154 0.30 2.66 -32.27
CA THR A 154 0.95 1.73 -31.33
C THR A 154 1.93 0.86 -32.10
N HIS A 155 3.11 1.43 -32.36
CA HIS A 155 4.24 0.73 -32.95
C HIS A 155 5.05 0.04 -31.84
N HIS A 156 4.56 -1.07 -31.28
CA HIS A 156 5.42 -2.00 -30.51
C HIS A 156 5.31 -3.42 -31.05
N ASN A 157 6.27 -3.66 -31.94
CA ASN A 157 6.82 -4.92 -32.40
C ASN A 157 7.12 -5.86 -31.23
N ILE A 158 6.35 -6.95 -31.09
CA ILE A 158 6.82 -8.16 -30.41
C ILE A 158 6.57 -9.33 -31.36
N THR A 159 7.68 -9.83 -31.86
CA THR A 159 7.86 -10.95 -32.76
C THR A 159 7.27 -12.23 -32.14
N ASN A 160 6.28 -12.80 -32.81
CA ASN A 160 5.81 -14.16 -32.59
C ASN A 160 6.88 -15.16 -33.05
N HIS A 161 7.68 -15.69 -32.13
CA HIS A 161 8.40 -16.94 -32.40
C HIS A 161 7.47 -18.12 -32.15
N ARG A 162 6.79 -18.49 -33.24
CA ARG A 162 6.18 -19.78 -33.51
C ARG A 162 7.27 -20.86 -33.48
N TYR A 163 7.31 -21.68 -32.44
CA TYR A 163 8.02 -22.96 -32.48
C TYR A 163 7.00 -24.06 -32.78
N SER A 164 7.04 -24.56 -34.02
CA SER A 164 6.37 -25.77 -34.48
C SER A 164 7.44 -26.77 -34.91
N HIS A 165 7.68 -27.80 -34.11
CA HIS A 165 8.26 -29.10 -34.50
C HIS A 165 7.70 -30.11 -33.49
N SER A 166 6.76 -30.98 -33.87
CA SER A 166 6.91 -32.17 -34.72
C SER A 166 7.62 -33.32 -33.98
N GLY A 167 6.80 -34.25 -33.48
CA GLY A 167 7.03 -35.70 -33.56
C GLY A 167 8.08 -36.33 -32.63
N ALA A 168 7.61 -37.04 -31.60
CA ALA A 168 8.12 -38.37 -31.25
C ALA A 168 7.11 -39.06 -30.32
N GLN A 169 6.28 -39.89 -30.94
CA GLN A 169 5.44 -40.89 -30.30
C GLN A 169 6.34 -42.04 -29.85
N THR A 170 6.30 -42.38 -28.56
CA THR A 170 6.71 -43.71 -28.09
C THR A 170 5.64 -44.21 -27.13
N ASP A 171 5.00 -45.27 -27.56
CA ASP A 171 4.09 -46.08 -26.78
C ASP A 171 4.90 -46.84 -25.73
N ASN A 172 4.42 -46.85 -24.48
CA ASN A 172 4.73 -47.92 -23.55
C ASN A 172 3.60 -48.00 -22.52
N ALA A 173 2.69 -48.93 -22.78
CA ALA A 173 1.80 -49.50 -21.79
C ALA A 173 2.57 -50.54 -20.98
N THR A 174 2.52 -50.46 -19.65
CA THR A 174 2.55 -51.63 -18.76
C THR A 174 1.84 -51.23 -17.47
N GLN A 175 0.75 -51.94 -17.19
CA GLN A 175 -0.01 -51.96 -15.95
C GLN A 175 0.90 -52.35 -14.78
N ASP A 176 0.69 -51.74 -13.61
CA ASP A 176 0.54 -52.58 -12.42
C ASP A 176 -0.40 -51.92 -11.41
N GLU A 177 -1.23 -52.78 -10.83
CA GLU A 177 -2.29 -52.49 -9.88
C GLU A 177 -1.72 -52.32 -8.47
N GLY A 178 -2.45 -51.60 -7.60
CA GLY A 178 -2.43 -51.95 -6.18
C GLY A 178 -2.27 -50.79 -5.20
N ALA A 179 -3.21 -50.79 -4.25
CA ALA A 179 -3.16 -50.15 -2.93
C ALA A 179 -3.67 -48.70 -2.81
N SER A 180 -4.99 -48.63 -2.63
CA SER A 180 -5.67 -47.91 -1.55
C SER A 180 -4.77 -47.11 -0.61
N GLN A 181 -4.91 -45.78 -0.63
CA GLN A 181 -4.95 -44.97 0.59
C GLN A 181 -6.00 -43.87 0.45
N GLU A 182 -7.21 -44.24 0.82
CA GLU A 182 -8.28 -43.33 1.21
C GLU A 182 -7.93 -42.78 2.60
N GLY A 183 -7.31 -41.61 2.62
CA GLY A 183 -6.82 -40.94 3.83
C GLY A 183 -7.22 -39.47 3.81
N THR A 184 -8.36 -39.21 4.43
CA THR A 184 -8.89 -37.91 4.86
C THR A 184 -7.82 -36.82 5.05
N ASN A 185 -7.77 -35.82 4.17
CA ASN A 185 -7.01 -34.58 4.41
C ASN A 185 -7.90 -33.34 4.19
N GLN A 186 -9.13 -33.40 4.69
CA GLN A 186 -9.95 -32.24 5.01
C GLN A 186 -9.63 -31.78 6.44
N ARG A 187 -8.56 -30.99 6.64
CA ARG A 187 -8.43 -30.01 7.76
C ARG A 187 -7.06 -29.34 7.74
N SER A 188 -6.88 -28.32 6.89
CA SER A 188 -5.78 -27.35 7.09
C SER A 188 -6.13 -25.96 6.55
N GLY A 189 -7.38 -25.53 6.74
CA GLY A 189 -7.85 -24.17 6.40
C GLY A 189 -7.68 -23.14 7.52
N GLU A 190 -7.17 -23.54 8.70
CA GLU A 190 -7.47 -22.80 9.93
C GLU A 190 -6.28 -22.71 10.89
N ARG A 191 -5.11 -22.22 10.43
CA ARG A 191 -3.98 -21.89 11.33
C ARG A 191 -2.89 -21.13 10.58
N ARG A 192 -3.07 -19.82 10.35
CA ARG A 192 -1.95 -18.87 10.09
C ARG A 192 -2.38 -17.39 10.02
N ARG A 193 -3.47 -16.99 10.69
CA ARG A 193 -3.94 -15.59 10.70
C ARG A 193 -3.52 -14.77 11.94
N ARG A 194 -2.54 -15.20 12.75
CA ARG A 194 -2.14 -14.42 13.95
C ARG A 194 -0.64 -14.49 14.34
N PRO A 195 0.31 -14.02 13.51
CA PRO A 195 1.57 -13.50 14.05
C PRO A 195 1.73 -11.97 13.89
N PHE A 196 1.01 -11.35 12.94
CA PHE A 196 1.29 -9.96 12.57
C PHE A 196 1.08 -8.93 13.70
N LEU A 197 0.08 -9.13 14.56
CA LEU A 197 -0.17 -8.22 15.68
C LEU A 197 0.86 -8.35 16.81
N ARG A 198 1.48 -9.52 17.00
CA ARG A 198 2.52 -9.70 18.02
C ARG A 198 3.81 -9.00 17.62
N ASP A 199 4.24 -9.15 16.37
CA ASP A 199 5.43 -8.47 15.87
C ASP A 199 5.25 -6.94 15.85
N LEU A 200 4.03 -6.46 15.59
CA LEU A 200 3.70 -5.04 15.68
C LEU A 200 3.79 -4.56 17.14
N LEU A 201 3.15 -5.26 18.07
CA LEU A 201 3.16 -4.89 19.49
C LEU A 201 4.58 -4.92 20.08
N ASP A 202 5.39 -5.91 19.75
CA ASP A 202 6.77 -5.98 20.25
C ASP A 202 7.65 -4.85 19.69
N ASN A 203 7.39 -4.40 18.45
CA ASN A 203 8.01 -3.19 17.89
C ASN A 203 7.52 -1.87 18.51
N TYR A 204 6.38 -1.84 19.21
CA TYR A 204 5.86 -0.62 19.86
C TYR A 204 6.01 -0.63 21.39
N ARG A 205 6.37 -1.75 22.02
CA ARG A 205 6.56 -1.84 23.48
C ARG A 205 7.64 -0.89 24.00
N TRP A 206 8.72 -0.69 23.24
CA TRP A 206 9.77 0.25 23.64
C TRP A 206 9.27 1.70 23.62
N VAL A 207 8.41 2.07 22.65
CA VAL A 207 7.79 3.40 22.55
C VAL A 207 6.85 3.63 23.73
N LEU A 208 5.99 2.66 24.04
CA LEU A 208 5.06 2.75 25.17
C LEU A 208 5.81 2.87 26.51
N ASN A 209 6.88 2.10 26.70
CA ASN A 209 7.72 2.22 27.89
C ASN A 209 8.43 3.58 27.97
N ALA A 210 8.89 4.12 26.84
CA ALA A 210 9.51 5.44 26.79
C ALA A 210 8.52 6.56 27.13
N VAL A 211 7.29 6.49 26.63
CA VAL A 211 6.21 7.45 26.96
C VAL A 211 5.84 7.38 28.44
N ALA A 212 5.71 6.17 28.99
CA ALA A 212 5.42 5.98 30.41
C ALA A 212 6.54 6.55 31.31
N LEU A 213 7.80 6.33 30.95
CA LEU A 213 8.96 6.91 31.65
C LEU A 213 8.97 8.44 31.59
N LEU A 214 8.69 9.03 30.42
CA LEU A 214 8.60 10.49 30.27
C LEU A 214 7.50 11.09 31.16
N SER A 215 6.34 10.44 31.19
CA SER A 215 5.22 10.86 32.03
C SER A 215 5.57 10.80 33.52
N ALA A 216 6.19 9.70 33.97
CA ALA A 216 6.62 9.56 35.37
C ALA A 216 7.67 10.61 35.76
N LEU A 217 8.65 10.89 34.90
CA LEU A 217 9.67 11.93 35.13
C LEU A 217 9.05 13.32 35.20
N SER A 218 8.07 13.61 34.35
CA SER A 218 7.32 14.88 34.38
C SER A 218 6.59 15.06 35.72
N MET A 219 5.90 14.01 36.20
CA MET A 219 5.22 14.05 37.50
C MET A 219 6.19 14.26 38.67
N ILE A 220 7.35 13.59 38.66
CA ILE A 220 8.38 13.76 39.69
C ILE A 220 8.92 15.20 39.68
N LEU A 221 9.20 15.75 38.51
CA LEU A 221 9.67 17.13 38.36
C LEU A 221 8.62 18.11 38.89
N PHE A 222 7.34 17.90 38.60
CA PHE A 222 6.25 18.77 39.05
C PHE A 222 6.09 18.72 40.58
N ALA A 223 6.15 17.53 41.18
CA ALA A 223 6.12 17.36 42.63
C ALA A 223 7.32 18.05 43.30
N PHE A 224 8.50 17.96 42.68
CA PHE A 224 9.71 18.61 43.19
C PHE A 224 9.61 20.14 43.14
N ILE A 225 9.11 20.70 42.03
CA ILE A 225 8.85 22.15 41.91
C ILE A 225 7.83 22.61 42.95
N ALA A 226 6.76 21.83 43.19
CA ALA A 226 5.76 22.14 44.21
C ALA A 226 6.36 22.16 45.62
N LEU A 227 7.24 21.21 45.97
CA LEU A 227 7.97 21.19 47.24
C LEU A 227 8.86 22.43 47.41
N LEU A 228 9.59 22.80 46.35
CA LEU A 228 10.44 24.01 46.39
C LEU A 228 9.64 25.30 46.58
N LEU A 229 8.41 25.37 46.06
CA LEU A 229 7.52 26.51 46.25
C LEU A 229 6.95 26.59 47.67
N VAL A 230 6.75 25.46 48.34
CA VAL A 230 6.22 25.40 49.72
C VAL A 230 7.28 25.79 50.74
N ASP A 231 8.54 25.38 50.55
CA ASP A 231 9.60 25.59 51.55
C ASP A 231 10.26 26.98 51.50
N GLY A 232 9.84 27.88 50.61
CA GLY A 232 10.30 29.27 50.61
C GLY A 232 11.83 29.41 50.51
N VAL A 233 12.50 28.45 49.86
CA VAL A 233 13.97 28.40 49.79
C VAL A 233 14.46 29.57 48.94
N GLU A 234 15.19 30.50 49.56
CA GLU A 234 15.80 31.66 48.90
C GLU A 234 16.76 31.21 47.77
N ALA A 235 16.20 31.16 46.55
CA ALA A 235 16.71 31.38 45.20
C ALA A 235 18.09 30.89 44.71
N TYR A 236 19.03 30.41 45.53
CA TYR A 236 20.42 30.25 45.08
C TYR A 236 20.90 28.82 44.72
N PRO A 237 20.34 27.70 45.24
CA PRO A 237 20.70 26.36 44.74
C PRO A 237 19.75 25.81 43.66
N ALA A 238 18.60 26.44 43.41
CA ALA A 238 17.55 25.90 42.53
C ALA A 238 17.97 25.87 41.05
N THR A 239 18.70 26.89 40.58
CA THR A 239 19.17 26.96 39.18
C THR A 239 20.20 25.89 38.84
N ALA A 240 21.12 25.61 39.77
CA ALA A 240 22.12 24.55 39.60
C ALA A 240 21.48 23.16 39.53
N MET A 241 20.45 22.90 40.35
CA MET A 241 19.70 21.64 40.33
C MET A 241 18.91 21.47 39.02
N VAL A 242 18.28 22.53 38.52
CA VAL A 242 17.55 22.48 37.23
C VAL A 242 18.51 22.18 36.07
N LEU A 243 19.70 22.77 36.07
CA LEU A 243 20.72 22.51 35.02
C LEU A 243 21.26 21.08 35.08
N LEU A 244 21.47 20.52 36.28
CA LEU A 244 21.88 19.11 36.42
C LEU A 244 20.78 18.16 35.93
N PHE A 245 19.52 18.46 36.22
CA PHE A 245 18.38 17.66 35.76
C PHE A 245 18.20 17.73 34.24
N ALA A 246 18.37 18.92 33.66
CA ALA A 246 18.38 19.12 32.21
C ALA A 246 19.55 18.35 31.55
N GLY A 247 20.72 18.35 32.18
CA GLY A 247 21.89 17.60 31.71
C GLY A 247 21.69 16.08 31.74
N MET A 248 21.11 15.55 32.83
CA MET A 248 20.79 14.12 32.92
C MET A 248 19.74 13.69 31.89
N THR A 249 18.67 14.47 31.72
CA THR A 249 17.62 14.16 30.73
C THR A 249 18.16 14.17 29.30
N LEU A 250 19.02 15.14 28.94
CA LEU A 250 19.71 15.16 27.64
C LEU A 250 20.66 13.96 27.44
N THR A 251 21.33 13.51 28.49
CA THR A 251 22.24 12.36 28.45
C THR A 251 21.46 11.06 28.24
N VAL A 252 20.34 10.88 28.93
CA VAL A 252 19.43 9.75 28.75
C VAL A 252 18.82 9.77 27.35
N LEU A 253 18.43 10.93 26.83
CA LEU A 253 17.93 11.06 25.45
C LEU A 253 18.98 10.66 24.40
N ARG A 254 20.25 11.00 24.65
CA ARG A 254 21.37 10.58 23.78
C ARG A 254 21.61 9.08 23.81
N LEU A 255 21.49 8.45 24.99
CA LEU A 255 21.65 7.00 25.14
C LEU A 255 20.48 6.20 24.54
N LEU A 256 19.28 6.79 24.53
CA LEU A 256 18.08 6.22 23.91
C LEU A 256 18.03 6.42 22.40
N ARG A 257 18.94 7.20 21.80
CA ARG A 257 18.99 7.37 20.36
C ARG A 257 19.46 6.05 19.73
N PRO A 258 18.64 5.38 18.90
CA PRO A 258 19.03 4.11 18.30
C PRO A 258 20.31 4.30 17.48
N ARG A 259 21.35 3.51 17.78
CA ARG A 259 22.51 3.36 16.91
C ARG A 259 21.99 2.79 15.59
N ARG A 260 21.89 3.66 14.59
CA ARG A 260 21.76 3.25 13.19
C ARG A 260 23.01 2.49 12.76
#